data_AF-A0A7S4BTN6-F1
#
_entry.id   AF-A0A7S4BTN6-F1
#
_cell.length_a   1.000
_cell.length_b   1.000
_cell.length_c   1.000
_cell.angle_alpha   90.00
_cell.angle_beta   90.00
_cell.angle_gamma   90.00
#
_symmetry.space_group_name_H-M   'P 1'
#
loop_
_entity.id
_entity.type
_entity.pdbx_description
1 polymer ?
#
loop_
_entity_poly.entity_id
_entity_poly.type
_entity_poly.pdbx_seq_one_letter_code
_entity_poly.pdbx_strand_id
1 'polypeptide(L)'
;GESEREMLSELFEWFVDPTLWYMRRYCRSPVPTQDMMLAQALMRLLSSHLDLWIDGDDGASTAPDATRGKEIVQGLFMFSLIWGVGATVDEAGRGYFDAFVRQLIARETP
;
A
#
# COMPACT_ATOMS: atom_id res chain seq x y z
N GLY A 1 -3.74 -7.39 -15.98
CA GLY A 1 -3.94 -8.79 -16.35
C GLY A 1 -3.97 -9.68 -15.10
N GLU A 2 -3.96 -11.00 -15.27
CA GLU A 2 -4.00 -11.97 -14.17
C GLU A 2 -2.72 -11.92 -13.30
N SER A 3 -1.55 -11.82 -13.93
CA SER A 3 -0.26 -11.71 -13.22
C SER A 3 -0.16 -10.46 -12.33
N GLU A 4 -0.71 -9.32 -12.75
CA GLU A 4 -0.72 -8.11 -11.92
C GLU A 4 -1.67 -8.24 -10.73
N ARG A 5 -2.78 -8.97 -10.89
CA ARG A 5 -3.72 -9.24 -9.78
C ARG A 5 -3.10 -10.15 -8.73
N GLU A 6 -2.41 -11.21 -9.16
CA GLU A 6 -1.68 -12.10 -8.24
C GLU A 6 -0.61 -11.33 -7.45
N MET A 7 0.21 -10.53 -8.14
CA MET A 7 1.24 -9.71 -7.50
C MET A 7 0.64 -8.71 -6.49
N LEU A 8 -0.47 -8.06 -6.82
CA LEU A 8 -1.16 -7.19 -5.87
C LEU A 8 -1.66 -7.99 -4.66
N SER A 9 -2.30 -9.14 -4.85
CA SER A 9 -2.75 -9.99 -3.76
C SER A 9 -1.60 -10.38 -2.82
N GLU A 10 -0.45 -10.78 -3.37
CA GLU A 10 0.75 -11.10 -2.59
C GLU A 10 1.25 -9.90 -1.76
N LEU A 11 1.21 -8.68 -2.33
CA LEU A 11 1.56 -7.46 -1.59
C LEU A 11 0.58 -7.18 -0.45
N PHE A 12 -0.72 -7.34 -0.70
CA PHE A 12 -1.74 -7.15 0.34
C PHE A 12 -1.55 -8.14 1.50
N GLU A 13 -1.37 -9.42 1.19
CA GLU A 13 -1.13 -10.48 2.18
C GLU A 13 0.16 -10.26 2.97
N TRP A 14 1.24 -9.83 2.30
CA TRP A 14 2.53 -9.62 2.95
C TRP A 14 2.55 -8.38 3.85
N PHE A 15 1.93 -7.27 3.43
CA PHE A 15 2.11 -5.98 4.10
C PHE A 15 0.96 -5.57 5.00
N VAL A 16 -0.30 -5.85 4.65
CA VAL A 16 -1.43 -5.22 5.33
C VAL A 16 -1.57 -5.69 6.77
N ASP A 17 -1.65 -7.01 7.00
CA ASP A 17 -1.85 -7.57 8.34
C ASP A 17 -0.69 -7.21 9.30
N PRO A 18 0.60 -7.38 8.91
CA PRO A 18 1.71 -6.99 9.79
C PRO A 18 1.74 -5.48 10.08
N THR A 19 1.40 -4.65 9.09
CA THR A 19 1.39 -3.18 9.26
C THR A 19 0.28 -2.73 10.19
N LEU A 20 -0.93 -3.28 10.06
CA LEU A 20 -2.03 -2.99 10.95
C LEU A 20 -1.73 -3.46 12.38
N TRP A 21 -1.21 -4.69 12.53
CA TRP A 21 -0.80 -5.21 13.83
C TRP A 21 0.25 -4.33 14.51
N TYR A 22 1.31 -3.95 13.80
CA TYR A 22 2.38 -3.13 14.34
C TYR A 22 1.87 -1.74 14.72
N MET A 23 1.09 -1.10 13.85
CA MET A 23 0.47 0.18 14.14
C MET A 23 -0.35 0.11 15.43
N ARG A 24 -1.25 -0.88 15.57
CA ARG A 24 -2.11 -1.01 16.76
C ARG A 24 -1.32 -1.21 18.05
N ARG A 25 -0.16 -1.86 17.96
CA ARG A 25 0.66 -2.24 19.10
C ARG A 25 1.64 -1.14 19.54
N TYR A 26 2.24 -0.43 18.58
CA TYR A 26 3.39 0.44 18.82
C TYR A 26 3.17 1.90 18.42
N CYS A 27 2.15 2.18 17.61
CA CYS A 27 1.84 3.55 17.17
C CYS A 27 0.58 4.05 17.87
N ARG A 28 0.56 5.34 18.21
CA ARG A 28 -0.65 6.00 18.69
C ARG A 28 -1.37 6.62 17.51
N SER A 29 -2.67 6.34 17.36
CA SER A 29 -3.53 7.05 16.41
C SER A 29 -4.32 8.14 17.15
N PRO A 30 -4.15 9.43 16.81
CA PRO A 30 -4.86 10.53 17.48
C PRO A 30 -6.38 10.48 17.30
N VAL A 31 -6.83 9.88 16.19
CA VAL A 31 -8.25 9.74 15.83
C VAL A 31 -8.60 8.25 15.84
N PRO A 32 -9.75 7.84 16.40
CA PRO A 32 -10.18 6.44 16.34
C PRO A 32 -10.31 5.95 14.89
N THR A 33 -9.63 4.86 14.56
CA THR A 33 -9.67 4.20 13.25
C THR A 33 -9.98 2.72 13.41
N GLN A 34 -10.61 2.09 12.42
CA GLN A 34 -10.78 0.64 12.33
C GLN A 34 -9.93 0.08 11.20
N ASP A 35 -9.52 -1.18 11.31
CA ASP A 35 -8.65 -1.84 10.33
C ASP A 35 -9.28 -1.85 8.92
N MET A 36 -10.59 -2.09 8.84
CA MET A 36 -11.36 -1.99 7.60
C MET A 36 -11.27 -0.59 6.97
N MET A 37 -11.33 0.48 7.77
CA MET A 37 -11.22 1.85 7.26
C MET A 37 -9.83 2.13 6.68
N LEU A 38 -8.79 1.62 7.35
CA LEU A 38 -7.40 1.78 6.92
C LEU A 38 -7.12 0.99 5.63
N ALA A 39 -7.59 -0.26 5.55
CA ALA A 39 -7.52 -1.06 4.34
C ALA A 39 -8.28 -0.39 3.19
N GLN A 40 -9.47 0.16 3.44
CA GLN A 40 -10.23 0.91 2.44
C GLN A 40 -9.52 2.18 1.99
N ALA A 41 -8.87 2.92 2.90
CA ALA A 41 -8.10 4.12 2.55
C ALA A 41 -6.91 3.78 1.63
N LEU A 42 -6.17 2.72 1.96
CA LEU A 42 -5.10 2.19 1.11
C LEU A 42 -5.63 1.79 -0.26
N MET A 43 -6.69 0.98 -0.33
CA MET A 43 -7.26 0.51 -1.61
C MET A 43 -7.73 1.68 -2.47
N ARG A 44 -8.40 2.68 -1.88
CA ARG A 44 -8.88 3.87 -2.61
C ARG A 44 -7.73 4.70 -3.16
N LEU A 45 -6.66 4.89 -2.38
CA LEU A 45 -5.46 5.57 -2.85
C LEU A 45 -4.78 4.79 -3.96
N LEU A 46 -4.65 3.48 -3.82
CA LEU A 46 -4.03 2.66 -4.86
C LEU A 46 -4.85 2.75 -6.16
N SER A 47 -6.16 2.55 -6.09
CA SER A 47 -7.05 2.65 -7.25
C SER A 47 -6.94 3.99 -7.97
N SER A 48 -6.80 5.11 -7.25
CA SER A 48 -6.68 6.43 -7.88
C SER A 48 -5.36 6.66 -8.64
N HIS A 49 -4.36 5.79 -8.47
CA HIS A 49 -3.11 5.86 -9.23
C HIS A 49 -3.08 4.86 -10.40
N LEU A 50 -4.06 3.95 -10.47
CA LEU A 50 -4.11 2.90 -11.49
C LEU A 50 -4.86 3.32 -12.76
N ASP A 51 -5.23 4.59 -12.89
CA ASP A 51 -5.94 5.14 -14.07
C ASP A 51 -5.22 4.84 -15.39
N LEU A 52 -3.88 4.78 -15.39
CA LEU A 52 -3.08 4.45 -16.58
C LEU A 52 -3.29 3.00 -17.10
N TRP A 53 -3.78 2.09 -16.24
CA TRP A 53 -4.08 0.70 -16.58
C TRP A 53 -5.57 0.49 -16.92
N ILE A 54 -6.37 1.54 -16.87
CA ILE A 54 -7.76 1.53 -17.30
C ILE A 54 -7.77 2.04 -18.74
N ASP A 55 -8.17 1.19 -19.69
CA ASP A 55 -8.29 1.60 -21.08
C ASP A 55 -9.37 2.71 -21.19
N GLY A 56 -9.02 3.81 -21.85
CA GLY A 56 -9.96 4.88 -22.14
C GLY A 56 -10.98 4.49 -23.21
N ASP A 57 -12.00 5.33 -23.42
CA ASP A 57 -13.05 5.12 -24.45
C ASP A 57 -12.48 4.89 -25.86
N ASP A 58 -11.28 5.42 -26.11
CA ASP A 58 -10.54 5.36 -27.37
C ASP A 58 -9.87 3.98 -27.62
N GLY A 59 -9.87 3.10 -26.61
CA GLY A 59 -9.28 1.75 -26.67
C GLY A 59 -7.75 1.70 -26.71
N ALA A 60 -7.06 2.85 -26.61
CA ALA A 60 -5.61 2.92 -26.56
C ALA A 60 -5.12 2.76 -25.11
N SER A 61 -4.41 1.67 -24.83
CA SER A 61 -3.81 1.45 -23.52
C SER A 61 -2.64 2.41 -23.30
N THR A 62 -2.66 3.14 -22.18
CA THR A 62 -1.53 3.99 -21.73
C THR A 62 -0.64 3.28 -20.71
N ALA A 63 -0.92 1.99 -20.47
CA ALA A 63 -0.18 1.18 -19.53
C ALA A 63 1.30 1.07 -19.94
N PRO A 64 2.24 1.21 -18.99
CA PRO A 64 3.64 0.89 -19.22
C PRO A 64 3.82 -0.57 -19.67
N ASP A 65 5.00 -0.90 -20.21
CA ASP A 65 5.35 -2.29 -20.47
C ASP A 65 5.28 -3.15 -19.20
N ALA A 66 5.11 -4.47 -19.35
CA ALA A 66 4.81 -5.35 -18.23
C ALA A 66 5.87 -5.30 -17.10
N THR A 67 7.16 -5.19 -17.42
CA THR A 67 8.22 -5.14 -16.41
C THR A 67 8.16 -3.81 -15.66
N ARG A 68 8.13 -2.70 -16.40
CA ARG A 68 8.08 -1.36 -15.80
C ARG A 68 6.79 -1.12 -15.04
N GLY A 69 5.68 -1.64 -15.54
CA GLY A 69 4.36 -1.55 -14.91
C GLY A 69 4.35 -2.22 -13.55
N LYS A 70 4.97 -3.40 -13.41
CA LYS A 70 5.09 -4.10 -12.12
C LYS A 70 5.86 -3.27 -11.08
N GLU A 71 7.00 -2.69 -11.46
CA GLU A 71 7.78 -1.82 -10.58
C GLU A 71 6.98 -0.60 -10.12
N ILE A 72 6.25 0.05 -11.04
CA ILE A 72 5.44 1.22 -10.73
C ILE A 72 4.31 0.82 -9.76
N VAL A 73 3.59 -0.26 -10.03
CA VAL A 73 2.48 -0.73 -9.17
C VAL A 73 2.97 -1.06 -7.77
N GLN A 74 4.13 -1.72 -7.62
CA GLN A 74 4.75 -1.98 -6.31
C GLN A 74 5.06 -0.66 -5.56
N GLY A 75 5.63 0.33 -6.26
CA GLY A 75 5.89 1.65 -5.70
C GLY A 75 4.60 2.39 -5.28
N LEU A 76 3.56 2.33 -6.11
CA LEU A 76 2.25 2.92 -5.82
C LEU A 76 1.55 2.23 -4.65
N PHE A 77 1.72 0.92 -4.50
CA PHE A 77 1.22 0.18 -3.35
C PHE A 77 1.91 0.64 -2.05
N MET A 78 3.24 0.77 -2.06
CA MET A 78 4.00 1.31 -0.91
C MET A 78 3.57 2.73 -0.56
N PHE A 79 3.44 3.60 -1.58
CA PHE A 79 2.93 4.95 -1.40
C PHE A 79 1.55 4.93 -0.73
N SER A 80 0.63 4.11 -1.24
CA SER A 80 -0.74 4.00 -0.74
C SER A 80 -0.82 3.42 0.68
N LEU A 81 0.07 2.48 1.03
CA LEU A 81 0.19 1.96 2.40
C LEU A 81 0.64 3.06 3.37
N ILE A 82 1.68 3.80 3.02
CA ILE A 82 2.23 4.88 3.87
C ILE A 82 1.19 5.99 4.06
N TRP A 83 0.52 6.41 2.99
CA TRP A 83 -0.45 7.52 3.04
C TRP A 83 -1.85 7.10 3.50
N GLY A 84 -2.26 5.86 3.29
CA GLY A 84 -3.56 5.34 3.72
C GLY A 84 -3.57 4.84 5.16
N VAL A 85 -2.45 4.27 5.62
CA VAL A 85 -2.32 3.65 6.95
C VAL A 85 -1.40 4.49 7.82
N GLY A 86 -0.14 4.64 7.41
CA GLY A 86 0.89 5.37 8.18
C GLY A 86 0.55 6.83 8.48
N ALA A 87 -0.21 7.51 7.64
CA ALA A 87 -0.62 8.91 7.88
C ALA A 87 -1.54 9.09 9.09
N THR A 88 -2.14 8.02 9.61
CA THR A 88 -3.08 8.05 10.74
C THR A 88 -2.42 7.95 12.12
N VAL A 89 -1.10 7.73 12.17
CA VAL A 89 -0.33 7.70 13.42
C VAL A 89 0.14 9.10 13.81
N ASP A 90 0.50 9.27 15.08
CA ASP A 90 1.07 10.51 15.60
C ASP A 90 2.54 10.71 15.18
N GLU A 91 3.10 11.88 15.50
CA GLU A 91 4.46 12.26 15.08
C GLU A 91 5.53 11.26 15.53
N ALA A 92 5.44 10.76 16.78
CA ALA A 92 6.35 9.74 17.29
C ALA A 92 6.15 8.40 16.56
N GLY A 93 4.90 8.01 16.32
CA GLY A 93 4.53 6.81 15.57
C GLY A 93 5.11 6.77 14.16
N ARG A 94 5.28 7.92 13.48
CA ARG A 94 5.81 7.98 12.11
C ARG A 94 7.21 7.39 12.00
N GLY A 95 8.07 7.63 12.99
CA GLY A 95 9.42 7.09 13.02
C GLY A 95 9.45 5.57 13.19
N TYR A 96 8.63 5.03 14.10
CA TYR A 96 8.48 3.59 14.32
C TYR A 96 7.90 2.89 13.09
N PHE A 97 6.88 3.50 12.48
CA PHE A 97 6.22 3.00 11.28
C PHE A 97 7.17 2.95 10.08
N ASP A 98 7.95 4.02 9.82
CA ASP A 98 8.94 4.05 8.73
C ASP A 98 9.98 2.94 8.89
N ALA A 99 10.54 2.77 10.09
CA ALA A 99 11.50 1.72 10.37
C ALA A 99 10.92 0.32 10.14
N PHE A 100 9.71 0.07 10.64
CA PHE A 100 9.03 -1.22 10.48
C PHE A 100 8.71 -1.55 9.01
N VAL A 101 8.17 -0.60 8.24
CA VAL A 101 7.86 -0.82 6.82
C VAL A 101 9.15 -1.11 6.03
N ARG A 102 10.26 -0.44 6.34
CA ARG A 102 11.57 -0.73 5.71
C ARG A 102 12.06 -2.14 6.02
N GLN A 103 11.88 -2.63 7.25
CA GLN A 103 12.21 -4.01 7.63
C GLN A 103 11.34 -5.02 6.86
N LEU A 104 10.03 -4.76 6.72
CA LEU A 104 9.14 -5.60 5.91
C LEU A 104 9.56 -5.66 4.44
N ILE A 105 9.99 -4.54 3.86
CA ILE A 105 10.51 -4.47 2.48
C ILE A 105 11.81 -5.30 2.37
N ALA A 106 12.68 -5.21 3.36
CA ALA A 106 13.91 -6.01 3.44
C ALA A 106 13.67 -7.50 3.74
N ARG A 107 12.41 -7.91 3.99
CA ARG A 107 12.02 -9.24 4.48
C ARG A 107 12.72 -9.63 5.79
N GLU A 108 13.08 -8.63 6.57
CA GLU A 108 13.54 -8.81 7.94
C GLU A 108 12.28 -8.98 8.79
N THR A 109 11.94 -10.23 9.13
CA THR A 109 10.85 -10.50 10.09
C THR A 109 11.22 -9.90 11.44
N PRO A 110 10.34 -9.08 12.07
CA PRO A 110 10.55 -8.59 13.43
C PRO A 110 10.61 -9.71 14.48
#